data_AF-A0A534GK07-F1
#
_entry.id   AF-A0A534GK07-F1
#
_cell.length_a   1.000
_cell.length_b   1.000
_cell.length_c   1.000
_cell.angle_alpha   90.00
_cell.angle_beta   90.00
_cell.angle_gamma   90.00
#
_symmetry.space_group_name_H-M   'P 1'
#
loop_
_entity.id
_entity.type
_entity.pdbx_description
1 polymer ?
#
loop_
_entity_poly.entity_id
_entity_poly.type
_entity_poly.pdbx_seq_one_letter_code
_entity_poly.pdbx_strand_id
1 'polypeptide(L)'
;MNAESQARLYSREPSGPKLEVLGPKLERSEEVLTPLALQLLASLHRRFNPRRLELLAARAKRQAEFDDGALPDFLRATEAVRAGNWRVSPVPKDLEDRRVEITGPVDRKMIINALNAPVQAFMADFEDACSPTWANVIRGQANLKDAVRRTITHEDEATGRVYRLAERTATLIVRPRGWHLPEKHLAVNGDTLSGALCDFALFIANNYEALAARGTGPYF
;
A
#
# COMPACT_ATOMS: atom_id res chain seq x y z
N MET A 1 -12.15 28.20 11.46
CA MET A 1 -13.49 27.59 11.29
C MET A 1 -13.30 26.09 11.25
N ASN A 2 -13.54 25.41 12.37
CA ASN A 2 -13.37 23.97 12.48
C ASN A 2 -14.56 23.33 11.76
N ALA A 3 -14.33 22.78 10.57
CA ALA A 3 -15.28 21.85 9.98
C ALA A 3 -15.33 20.62 10.89
N GLU A 4 -16.46 20.42 11.57
CA GLU A 4 -16.73 19.20 12.32
C GLU A 4 -16.56 18.01 11.38
N SER A 5 -15.48 17.25 11.61
CA SER A 5 -15.26 15.96 10.97
C SER A 5 -16.36 15.00 11.46
N GLN A 6 -17.47 14.92 10.73
CA GLN A 6 -18.46 13.87 10.96
C GLN A 6 -17.83 12.53 10.60
N ALA A 7 -17.40 11.79 11.63
CA ALA A 7 -16.88 10.43 11.48
C ALA A 7 -17.93 9.55 10.81
N ARG A 8 -17.54 8.86 9.74
CA ARG A 8 -18.42 7.90 9.05
C ARG A 8 -18.15 6.51 9.59
N LEU A 9 -19.18 5.91 10.18
CA LEU A 9 -19.15 4.57 10.74
C LEU A 9 -19.49 3.53 9.67
N TYR A 10 -18.63 2.54 9.52
CA TYR A 10 -18.89 1.33 8.74
C TYR A 10 -18.93 0.11 9.65
N SER A 11 -20.03 -0.63 9.61
CA SER A 11 -20.10 -1.99 10.13
C SER A 11 -21.05 -2.83 9.29
N ARG A 12 -20.62 -4.05 8.95
CA ARG A 12 -21.47 -5.03 8.24
C ARG A 12 -22.36 -5.83 9.21
N GLU A 13 -21.92 -6.00 10.45
CA GLU A 13 -22.66 -6.70 11.51
C GLU A 13 -22.86 -5.79 12.72
N PRO A 14 -24.01 -5.81 13.42
CA PRO A 14 -24.24 -4.94 14.58
C PRO A 14 -23.20 -5.11 15.71
N SER A 15 -22.61 -6.30 15.82
CA SER A 15 -21.57 -6.67 16.81
C SER A 15 -20.15 -6.76 16.21
N GLY A 16 -19.98 -6.48 14.91
CA GLY A 16 -18.68 -6.55 14.23
C GLY A 16 -17.75 -5.38 14.58
N PRO A 17 -16.45 -5.49 14.24
CA PRO A 17 -15.51 -4.38 14.43
C PRO A 17 -15.99 -3.15 13.66
N LYS A 18 -16.14 -2.04 14.38
CA LYS A 18 -16.59 -0.77 13.81
C LYS A 18 -15.39 -0.06 13.22
N LEU A 19 -15.40 0.16 11.91
CA LEU A 19 -14.40 0.98 11.24
C LEU A 19 -14.94 2.40 11.12
N GLU A 20 -14.15 3.37 11.57
CA GLU A 20 -14.44 4.79 11.52
C GLU A 20 -13.54 5.47 10.51
N VAL A 21 -14.15 6.19 9.57
CA VAL A 21 -13.45 7.09 8.66
C VAL A 21 -13.50 8.49 9.25
N LEU A 22 -12.38 8.90 9.84
CA LEU A 22 -12.16 10.20 10.47
C LEU A 22 -11.61 11.24 9.48
N GLY A 23 -11.08 10.79 8.34
CA GLY A 23 -10.60 11.68 7.29
C GLY A 23 -11.73 12.45 6.60
N PRO A 24 -11.46 13.68 6.11
CA PRO A 24 -12.45 14.45 5.37
C PRO A 24 -12.91 13.69 4.12
N LYS A 25 -14.15 13.97 3.66
CA LYS A 25 -14.61 13.49 2.36
C LYS A 25 -13.78 14.16 1.27
N LEU A 26 -13.21 13.34 0.40
CA LEU A 26 -12.45 13.77 -0.76
C LEU A 26 -13.18 13.34 -2.02
N GLU A 27 -12.89 14.03 -3.12
CA GLU A 27 -13.30 13.56 -4.43
C GLU A 27 -12.82 12.11 -4.65
N ARG A 28 -13.68 11.29 -5.25
CA ARG A 28 -13.41 9.87 -5.55
C ARG A 28 -13.10 8.97 -4.34
N SER A 29 -13.22 9.46 -3.10
CA SER A 29 -12.93 8.64 -1.91
C SER A 29 -13.81 7.39 -1.82
N GLU A 30 -15.05 7.45 -2.30
CA GLU A 30 -16.00 6.34 -2.32
C GLU A 30 -15.61 5.23 -3.32
N GLU A 31 -14.84 5.57 -4.35
CA GLU A 31 -14.29 4.58 -5.30
C GLU A 31 -13.18 3.75 -4.68
N VAL A 32 -12.51 4.26 -3.64
CA VAL A 32 -11.38 3.63 -2.96
C VAL A 32 -11.84 2.94 -1.67
N LEU A 33 -12.61 3.66 -0.85
CA LEU A 33 -13.18 3.21 0.42
C LEU A 33 -14.46 2.40 0.19
N THR A 34 -14.39 1.41 -0.70
CA THR A 34 -15.51 0.53 -1.03
C THR A 34 -15.88 -0.36 0.17
N PRO A 35 -17.11 -0.90 0.24
CA PRO A 35 -17.49 -1.83 1.29
C PRO A 35 -16.51 -3.01 1.44
N LEU A 36 -16.02 -3.56 0.33
CA LEU A 36 -15.03 -4.63 0.33
C LEU A 36 -13.70 -4.19 0.96
N ALA A 37 -13.21 -3.00 0.60
CA ALA A 37 -11.97 -2.46 1.13
C ALA A 37 -12.08 -2.19 2.65
N LEU A 38 -13.19 -1.59 3.10
CA LEU A 38 -13.44 -1.33 4.52
C LEU A 38 -13.58 -2.63 5.32
N GLN A 39 -14.25 -3.64 4.78
CA GLN A 39 -14.35 -4.96 5.41
C GLN A 39 -12.98 -5.64 5.53
N LEU A 40 -12.16 -5.57 4.48
CA LEU A 40 -10.81 -6.13 4.49
C LEU A 40 -9.94 -5.42 5.54
N LEU A 41 -9.97 -4.08 5.58
CA LEU A 41 -9.25 -3.27 6.57
C LEU A 41 -9.60 -3.66 8.00
N ALA A 42 -10.89 -3.73 8.34
CA ALA A 42 -11.33 -4.11 9.68
C ALA A 42 -10.87 -5.53 10.05
N SER A 43 -10.95 -6.47 9.09
CA SER A 43 -10.53 -7.86 9.29
C SER A 43 -9.02 -8.00 9.49
N LEU A 44 -8.23 -7.32 8.66
CA LEU A 44 -6.77 -7.32 8.77
C LEU A 44 -6.30 -6.62 10.05
N HIS A 45 -6.92 -5.50 10.42
CA HIS A 45 -6.61 -4.81 11.66
C HIS A 45 -6.84 -5.74 12.85
N ARG A 46 -8.05 -6.31 12.99
CA ARG A 46 -8.38 -7.23 14.10
C ARG A 46 -7.41 -8.41 14.19
N ARG A 47 -7.01 -8.98 13.05
CA ARG A 47 -6.16 -10.17 13.00
C ARG A 47 -4.69 -9.89 13.24
N PHE A 48 -4.16 -8.79 12.70
CA PHE A 48 -2.70 -8.58 12.59
C PHE A 48 -2.18 -7.37 13.37
N ASN A 49 -3.03 -6.41 13.73
CA ASN A 49 -2.57 -5.24 14.49
C ASN A 49 -1.94 -5.61 15.84
N PRO A 50 -2.49 -6.54 16.64
CA PRO A 50 -1.85 -6.93 17.91
C PRO A 50 -0.42 -7.44 17.71
N ARG A 51 -0.20 -8.33 16.73
CA ARG A 51 1.13 -8.86 16.41
C ARG A 51 2.07 -7.77 15.87
N ARG A 52 1.56 -6.83 15.07
CA ARG A 52 2.35 -5.68 14.60
C ARG A 52 2.88 -4.86 15.78
N LEU A 53 2.02 -4.52 16.74
CA LEU A 53 2.40 -3.73 17.91
C LEU A 53 3.42 -4.47 18.78
N GLU A 54 3.25 -5.79 18.96
CA GLU A 54 4.22 -6.64 19.64
C GLU A 54 5.60 -6.60 18.95
N LEU A 55 5.64 -6.69 17.62
CA LEU A 55 6.88 -6.61 16.85
C LEU A 55 7.55 -5.24 16.94
N LEU A 56 6.79 -4.14 17.02
CA LEU A 56 7.33 -2.80 17.24
C LEU A 56 7.93 -2.66 18.65
N ALA A 57 7.28 -3.22 19.67
CA ALA A 57 7.83 -3.27 21.02
C ALA A 57 9.11 -4.13 21.08
N ALA A 58 9.15 -5.25 20.36
CA ALA A 58 10.33 -6.09 20.25
C ALA A 58 11.52 -5.36 19.60
N ARG A 59 11.28 -4.43 18.66
CA ARG A 59 12.35 -3.57 18.10
C ARG A 59 12.98 -2.68 19.17
N ALA A 60 12.16 -2.06 20.02
CA ALA A 60 12.68 -1.22 21.11
C ALA A 60 13.50 -2.05 22.11
N LYS A 61 13.04 -3.25 22.46
CA LYS A 61 13.81 -4.18 23.30
C LYS A 61 15.14 -4.56 22.65
N ARG A 62 15.13 -4.90 21.35
CA ARG A 62 16.35 -5.29 20.64
C ARG A 62 17.33 -4.12 20.50
N GLN A 63 16.84 -2.90 20.33
CA GLN A 63 17.67 -1.70 20.33
C GLN A 63 18.36 -1.50 21.68
N ALA A 64 17.64 -1.67 22.80
CA ALA A 64 18.24 -1.56 24.14
C ALA A 64 19.34 -2.61 24.38
N GLU A 65 19.20 -3.82 23.84
CA GLU A 65 20.26 -4.83 23.87
C GLU A 65 21.51 -4.38 23.09
N PHE A 66 21.34 -3.70 21.96
CA PHE A 66 22.45 -3.14 21.18
C PHE A 66 23.12 -1.96 21.89
N ASP A 67 22.32 -1.10 22.52
CA ASP A 67 22.82 0.05 23.28
C ASP A 67 23.65 -0.41 24.51
N ASP A 68 23.37 -1.60 25.05
CA ASP A 68 24.14 -2.26 26.12
C ASP A 68 25.41 -3.00 25.60
N GLY A 69 25.76 -2.78 24.33
CA GLY A 69 27.02 -3.25 23.73
C GLY A 69 26.92 -4.58 22.99
N ALA A 70 25.74 -5.20 22.89
CA ALA A 70 25.57 -6.33 21.98
C ALA A 70 25.68 -5.86 20.51
N LEU A 71 26.28 -6.68 19.64
CA LEU A 71 26.30 -6.42 18.20
C LEU A 71 25.35 -7.38 17.46
N PRO A 72 24.77 -6.97 16.32
CA PRO A 72 24.02 -7.88 15.47
C PRO A 72 24.92 -9.02 14.95
N ASP A 73 24.42 -10.25 14.98
CA ASP A 73 25.07 -11.42 14.41
C ASP A 73 24.02 -12.44 13.94
N PHE A 74 24.44 -13.47 13.19
CA PHE A 74 23.58 -14.54 12.71
C PHE A 74 22.97 -15.33 13.88
N LEU A 75 21.65 -15.50 13.84
CA LEU A 75 20.94 -16.27 14.86
C LEU A 75 21.29 -17.76 14.76
N ARG A 76 21.82 -18.34 15.84
CA ARG A 76 22.07 -19.79 15.93
C ARG A 76 20.79 -20.61 15.73
N ALA A 77 19.67 -20.12 16.25
CA ALA A 77 18.36 -20.81 16.16
C ALA A 77 17.87 -21.03 14.71
N THR A 78 18.38 -20.29 13.72
CA THR A 78 17.97 -20.41 12.31
C THR A 78 19.07 -21.00 11.41
N GLU A 79 20.09 -21.62 12.00
CA GLU A 79 21.20 -22.24 11.26
C GLU A 79 20.72 -23.30 10.25
N ALA A 80 19.81 -24.19 10.67
CA ALA A 80 19.24 -25.21 9.79
C ALA A 80 18.49 -24.64 8.59
N VAL A 81 17.89 -23.44 8.73
CA VAL A 81 17.23 -22.75 7.60
C VAL A 81 18.26 -22.25 6.60
N ARG A 82 19.37 -21.68 7.07
CA ARG A 82 20.46 -21.17 6.21
C ARG A 82 21.22 -22.29 5.51
N ALA A 83 21.42 -23.41 6.19
CA ALA A 83 22.11 -24.60 5.66
C ALA A 83 21.20 -25.50 4.81
N GLY A 84 19.88 -25.29 4.85
CA GLY A 84 18.91 -26.11 4.14
C GLY A 84 18.93 -25.89 2.62
N ASN A 85 18.55 -26.93 1.87
CA ASN A 85 18.39 -26.86 0.42
C ASN A 85 16.93 -26.56 0.06
N TRP A 86 16.57 -25.28 0.01
CA TRP A 86 15.25 -24.81 -0.36
C TRP A 86 15.33 -23.62 -1.32
N ARG A 87 14.22 -23.32 -1.99
CA ARG A 87 14.06 -22.15 -2.87
C ARG A 87 12.69 -21.53 -2.61
N VAL A 88 12.54 -20.24 -2.92
CA VAL A 88 11.23 -19.58 -2.94
C VAL A 88 10.33 -20.20 -4.02
N SER A 89 9.03 -19.96 -3.93
CA SER A 89 8.08 -20.34 -4.98
C SER A 89 8.45 -19.72 -6.34
N PRO A 90 8.05 -20.33 -7.48
CA PRO A 90 8.32 -19.78 -8.80
C PRO A 90 7.88 -18.32 -8.95
N VAL A 91 8.71 -17.52 -9.60
CA VAL A 91 8.45 -16.10 -9.85
C VAL A 91 7.48 -15.97 -11.03
N PRO A 92 6.44 -15.10 -10.95
CA PRO A 92 5.57 -14.80 -12.08
C PRO A 92 6.35 -14.27 -13.29
N LYS A 93 5.89 -14.60 -14.50
CA LYS A 93 6.59 -14.29 -15.76
C LYS A 93 6.91 -12.80 -15.95
N ASP A 94 6.02 -11.92 -15.52
CA ASP A 94 6.16 -10.45 -15.59
C ASP A 94 7.07 -9.87 -14.48
N LEU A 95 7.66 -10.72 -13.63
CA LEU A 95 8.67 -10.38 -12.64
C LEU A 95 10.00 -11.15 -12.85
N GLU A 96 10.12 -11.96 -13.90
CA GLU A 96 11.36 -12.70 -14.20
C GLU A 96 12.48 -11.76 -14.70
N ASP A 97 12.13 -10.76 -15.51
CA ASP A 97 13.05 -9.72 -15.97
C ASP A 97 12.79 -8.41 -15.24
N ARG A 98 13.68 -8.05 -14.32
CA ARG A 98 13.62 -6.82 -13.49
C ARG A 98 14.93 -6.03 -13.59
N ARG A 99 15.58 -6.05 -14.77
CA ARG A 99 16.91 -5.44 -14.97
C ARG A 99 16.97 -3.93 -14.66
N VAL A 100 15.87 -3.21 -14.86
CA VAL A 100 15.73 -1.80 -14.50
C VAL A 100 14.33 -1.58 -13.91
N GLU A 101 14.29 -0.93 -12.75
CA GLU A 101 13.07 -0.51 -12.09
C GLU A 101 13.12 0.99 -11.82
N ILE A 102 11.99 1.66 -11.99
CA ILE A 102 11.82 3.06 -11.61
C ILE A 102 10.96 3.14 -10.35
N THR A 103 11.29 4.08 -9.47
CA THR A 103 10.50 4.36 -8.26
C THR A 103 9.88 5.74 -8.38
N GLY A 104 8.68 5.94 -7.85
CA GLY A 104 8.07 7.27 -7.88
C GLY A 104 6.79 7.37 -7.06
N PRO A 105 6.37 8.61 -6.75
CA PRO A 105 5.17 8.84 -5.97
C PRO A 105 3.92 8.40 -6.73
N VAL A 106 2.82 8.27 -5.99
CA VAL A 106 1.49 7.92 -6.52
C VAL A 106 0.73 9.12 -7.13
N ASP A 107 1.46 10.15 -7.56
CA ASP A 107 0.89 11.25 -8.34
C ASP A 107 0.44 10.77 -9.73
N ARG A 108 -0.66 11.35 -10.24
CA ARG A 108 -1.32 10.88 -11.46
C ARG A 108 -0.43 10.98 -12.70
N LYS A 109 0.24 12.12 -12.88
CA LYS A 109 1.14 12.34 -14.03
C LYS A 109 2.39 11.48 -13.89
N MET A 110 2.93 11.37 -12.68
CA MET A 110 4.12 10.56 -12.40
C MET A 110 3.88 9.07 -12.64
N ILE A 111 2.74 8.51 -12.22
CA ILE A 111 2.37 7.12 -12.51
C ILE A 111 2.36 6.85 -14.02
N ILE A 112 1.78 7.74 -14.83
CA ILE A 112 1.74 7.57 -16.29
C ILE A 112 3.16 7.58 -16.87
N ASN A 113 3.98 8.56 -16.48
CA ASN A 113 5.34 8.69 -16.97
C ASN A 113 6.21 7.49 -16.58
N ALA A 114 6.10 7.01 -15.34
CA ALA A 114 6.85 5.88 -14.83
C ALA A 114 6.45 4.57 -15.52
N LEU A 115 5.15 4.33 -15.71
CA LEU A 115 4.65 3.14 -16.43
C LEU A 115 5.05 3.14 -17.91
N ASN A 116 5.21 4.31 -18.53
CA ASN A 116 5.63 4.46 -19.92
C ASN A 116 7.16 4.52 -20.10
N ALA A 117 7.94 4.56 -19.02
CA ALA A 117 9.39 4.59 -19.10
C ALA A 117 9.94 3.27 -19.69
N PRO A 118 11.12 3.29 -20.33
CA PRO A 118 11.75 2.08 -20.89
C PRO A 118 12.38 1.22 -19.78
N VAL A 119 11.57 0.75 -18.84
CA VAL A 119 11.93 -0.03 -17.65
C VAL A 119 11.02 -1.25 -17.50
N GLN A 120 11.43 -2.23 -16.72
CA GLN A 120 10.68 -3.49 -16.55
C GLN A 120 9.61 -3.36 -15.48
N ALA A 121 9.89 -2.63 -14.41
CA ALA A 121 8.95 -2.42 -13.31
C ALA A 121 8.91 -0.97 -12.84
N PHE A 122 7.75 -0.59 -12.32
CA PHE A 122 7.53 0.67 -11.62
C PHE A 122 7.04 0.38 -10.20
N MET A 123 7.81 0.83 -9.21
CA MET A 123 7.40 0.82 -7.82
C MET A 123 6.65 2.11 -7.48
N ALA A 124 5.33 2.02 -7.41
CA ALA A 124 4.46 3.10 -6.97
C ALA A 124 4.49 3.23 -5.45
N ASP A 125 4.88 4.40 -4.97
CA ASP A 125 5.32 4.57 -3.60
C ASP A 125 4.34 5.35 -2.72
N PHE A 126 3.84 4.70 -1.67
CA PHE A 126 3.09 5.33 -0.56
C PHE A 126 3.98 5.64 0.65
N GLU A 127 5.27 5.29 0.59
CA GLU A 127 6.22 5.44 1.69
C GLU A 127 7.16 6.64 1.48
N ASP A 128 8.48 6.46 1.36
CA ASP A 128 9.44 7.55 1.52
C ASP A 128 9.32 8.69 0.47
N ALA A 129 8.85 8.40 -0.75
CA ALA A 129 8.63 9.42 -1.78
C ALA A 129 7.24 10.08 -1.70
N CYS A 130 6.40 9.72 -0.72
CA CYS A 130 5.05 10.22 -0.57
C CYS A 130 4.83 10.84 0.81
N SER A 131 4.56 12.15 0.85
CA SER A 131 3.99 12.75 2.07
C SER A 131 2.62 12.09 2.34
N PRO A 132 2.42 11.38 3.46
CA PRO A 132 1.26 10.51 3.66
C PRO A 132 0.05 11.30 4.17
N THR A 133 -0.27 12.40 3.49
CA THR A 133 -1.52 13.13 3.71
C THR A 133 -2.68 12.24 3.29
N TRP A 134 -3.84 12.39 3.97
CA TRP A 134 -5.06 11.66 3.60
C TRP A 134 -5.39 11.79 2.11
N ALA A 135 -5.21 13.00 1.57
CA ALA A 135 -5.46 13.27 0.17
C ALA A 135 -4.49 12.56 -0.77
N ASN A 136 -3.21 12.43 -0.43
CA ASN A 136 -2.25 11.71 -1.26
C ASN A 136 -2.49 10.21 -1.23
N VAL A 137 -2.81 9.63 -0.07
CA VAL A 137 -3.12 8.19 0.04
C VAL A 137 -4.37 7.86 -0.76
N ILE A 138 -5.48 8.57 -0.55
CA ILE A 138 -6.74 8.28 -1.25
C ILE A 138 -6.65 8.55 -2.75
N ARG A 139 -6.09 9.69 -3.17
CA ARG A 139 -5.92 9.97 -4.61
C ARG A 139 -4.93 9.02 -5.26
N GLY A 140 -3.86 8.64 -4.56
CA GLY A 140 -2.90 7.65 -5.04
C GLY A 140 -3.56 6.30 -5.32
N GLN A 141 -4.39 5.82 -4.40
CA GLN A 141 -5.16 4.59 -4.60
C GLN A 141 -6.14 4.70 -5.78
N ALA A 142 -6.81 5.84 -5.94
CA ALA A 142 -7.67 6.10 -7.10
C ALA A 142 -6.86 6.13 -8.42
N ASN A 143 -5.67 6.73 -8.42
CA ASN A 143 -4.78 6.75 -9.57
C ASN A 143 -4.32 5.34 -9.95
N LEU A 144 -3.92 4.52 -8.97
CA LEU A 144 -3.55 3.13 -9.21
C LEU A 144 -4.74 2.29 -9.71
N LYS A 145 -5.95 2.55 -9.19
CA LYS A 145 -7.19 1.94 -9.67
C LYS A 145 -7.41 2.19 -11.18
N ASP A 146 -7.19 3.43 -11.62
CA ASP A 146 -7.27 3.81 -13.04
C ASP A 146 -6.11 3.23 -13.85
N ALA A 147 -4.89 3.21 -13.30
CA ALA A 147 -3.71 2.70 -13.98
C ALA A 147 -3.82 1.20 -14.28
N VAL A 148 -4.24 0.40 -13.29
CA VAL A 148 -4.52 -1.03 -13.45
C VAL A 148 -5.62 -1.25 -14.50
N ARG A 149 -6.64 -0.40 -14.55
CA ARG A 149 -7.71 -0.47 -15.57
C ARG A 149 -7.30 0.11 -16.92
N ARG A 150 -6.12 0.74 -17.02
CA ARG A 150 -5.59 1.45 -18.19
C ARG A 150 -6.47 2.62 -18.64
N THR A 151 -7.20 3.23 -17.71
CA THR A 151 -8.05 4.41 -17.92
C THR A 151 -7.43 5.69 -17.38
N ILE A 152 -6.24 5.60 -16.76
CA ILE A 152 -5.53 6.77 -16.22
C ILE A 152 -5.11 7.71 -17.36
N THR A 153 -5.51 8.98 -17.23
CA THR A 153 -5.15 10.08 -18.13
C THR A 153 -4.83 11.32 -17.33
N HIS A 154 -3.99 12.20 -17.87
CA HIS A 154 -3.71 13.50 -17.28
C HIS A 154 -3.56 14.54 -18.38
N GLU A 155 -4.19 15.69 -18.22
CA GLU A 155 -4.02 16.84 -19.11
C GLU A 155 -3.25 17.91 -18.35
N ASP A 156 -2.16 18.37 -18.96
CA ASP A 156 -1.32 19.41 -18.41
C ASP A 156 -1.88 20.77 -18.84
N GLU A 157 -2.49 21.49 -17.90
CA GLU A 157 -3.20 22.75 -18.17
C GLU A 157 -2.30 23.84 -18.79
N ALA A 158 -1.00 23.82 -18.48
CA ALA A 158 -0.06 24.81 -18.99
C ALA A 158 0.34 24.55 -20.45
N THR A 159 0.41 23.29 -20.87
CA THR A 159 0.89 22.89 -22.21
C THR A 159 -0.21 22.34 -23.11
N GLY A 160 -1.39 22.02 -22.58
CA GLY A 160 -2.46 21.28 -23.25
C GLY A 160 -2.08 19.83 -23.57
N ARG A 161 -0.95 19.32 -23.06
CA ARG A 161 -0.47 17.97 -23.39
C ARG A 161 -1.26 16.93 -22.61
N VAL A 162 -1.81 15.95 -23.34
CA VAL A 162 -2.52 14.82 -22.73
C VAL A 162 -1.61 13.59 -22.63
N TYR A 163 -1.49 13.06 -21.42
CA TYR A 163 -0.72 11.88 -21.05
C TYR A 163 -1.67 10.69 -20.87
N ARG A 164 -1.31 9.54 -21.46
CA ARG A 164 -2.02 8.26 -21.38
C ARG A 164 -1.00 7.12 -21.33
N LEU A 165 -1.42 5.93 -20.91
CA LEU A 165 -0.55 4.76 -20.95
C LEU A 165 -0.28 4.31 -22.39
N ALA A 166 0.98 4.03 -22.71
CA ALA A 166 1.40 3.34 -23.93
C ALA A 166 0.91 1.89 -23.90
N GLU A 167 0.73 1.23 -25.05
CA GLU A 167 0.20 -0.15 -25.13
C GLU A 167 0.91 -1.14 -24.20
N ARG A 168 2.24 -1.05 -24.14
CA ARG A 168 3.08 -1.79 -23.20
C ARG A 168 3.55 -0.85 -22.10
N THR A 169 3.42 -1.29 -20.86
CA THR A 169 3.83 -0.56 -19.67
C THR A 169 4.71 -1.44 -18.79
N ALA A 170 5.52 -0.82 -17.93
CA ALA A 170 6.24 -1.52 -16.88
C ALA A 170 5.28 -2.30 -15.93
N THR A 171 5.76 -3.38 -15.33
CA THR A 171 5.05 -4.13 -14.29
C THR A 171 4.89 -3.25 -13.05
N LEU A 172 3.65 -3.10 -12.58
CA LEU A 172 3.35 -2.29 -11.40
C LEU A 172 3.63 -3.07 -10.12
N ILE A 173 4.42 -2.48 -9.22
CA ILE A 173 4.66 -2.95 -7.85
C ILE A 173 4.28 -1.80 -6.90
N VAL A 174 3.65 -2.09 -5.77
CA VAL A 174 3.22 -1.06 -4.82
C VAL A 174 4.02 -1.14 -3.54
N ARG A 175 4.69 -0.05 -3.15
CA ARG A 175 5.36 0.04 -1.85
C ARG A 175 4.40 0.65 -0.81
N PRO A 176 3.91 -0.12 0.17
CA PRO A 176 3.10 0.40 1.26
C PRO A 176 4.00 1.08 2.31
N ARG A 177 3.41 1.91 3.16
CA ARG A 177 4.10 2.47 4.33
C ARG A 177 4.67 1.38 5.25
N GLY A 178 5.78 1.67 5.90
CA GLY A 178 6.39 0.77 6.88
C GLY A 178 5.53 0.51 8.13
N TRP A 179 5.83 -0.58 8.86
CA TRP A 179 5.05 -1.04 10.01
C TRP A 179 4.83 -0.01 11.13
N HIS A 180 5.76 0.94 11.26
CA HIS A 180 5.76 1.97 12.30
C HIS A 180 4.82 3.15 12.00
N LEU A 181 4.40 3.32 10.75
CA LEU A 181 3.56 4.45 10.35
C LEU A 181 2.08 4.16 10.61
N PRO A 182 1.35 5.07 11.28
CA PRO A 182 -0.10 4.96 11.44
C PRO A 182 -0.86 5.54 10.23
N GLU A 183 -2.10 5.10 10.07
CA GLU A 183 -3.12 5.80 9.28
C GLU A 183 -4.13 6.42 10.24
N LYS A 184 -3.89 7.67 10.64
CA LYS A 184 -4.67 8.37 11.66
C LYS A 184 -6.09 8.75 11.25
N HIS A 185 -6.42 8.62 9.96
CA HIS A 185 -7.75 8.95 9.45
C HIS A 185 -8.70 7.74 9.45
N LEU A 186 -8.21 6.57 9.86
CA LEU A 186 -8.99 5.34 9.99
C LEU A 186 -8.79 4.75 11.39
N ALA A 187 -9.88 4.44 12.07
CA ALA A 187 -9.85 3.75 13.35
C ALA A 187 -10.71 2.48 13.30
N VAL A 188 -10.32 1.45 14.05
CA VAL A 188 -11.13 0.23 14.25
C VAL A 188 -11.33 0.07 15.75
N ASN A 189 -12.58 0.18 16.20
CA ASN A 189 -12.92 0.21 17.63
C ASN A 189 -12.13 1.26 18.42
N GLY A 190 -11.89 2.44 17.84
CA GLY A 190 -11.09 3.52 18.43
C GLY A 190 -9.57 3.40 18.22
N ASP A 191 -9.05 2.23 17.83
CA ASP A 191 -7.61 2.05 17.61
C ASP A 191 -7.18 2.56 16.22
N THR A 192 -6.13 3.38 16.20
CA THR A 192 -5.56 3.89 14.94
C THR A 192 -5.04 2.74 14.07
N LEU A 193 -5.39 2.78 12.78
CA LEU A 193 -5.02 1.73 11.84
C LEU A 193 -3.54 1.79 11.42
N SER A 194 -3.00 0.67 10.97
CA SER A 194 -1.64 0.62 10.39
C SER A 194 -1.60 1.22 9.00
N GLY A 195 -0.66 2.13 8.71
CA GLY A 195 -0.40 2.63 7.36
C GLY A 195 -0.12 1.49 6.38
N ALA A 196 0.76 0.56 6.76
CA ALA A 196 1.06 -0.64 5.97
C ALA A 196 -0.19 -1.45 5.55
N LEU A 197 -1.07 -1.76 6.53
CA LEU A 197 -2.31 -2.50 6.26
C LEU A 197 -3.30 -1.66 5.46
N CYS A 198 -3.31 -0.33 5.65
CA CYS A 198 -4.13 0.59 4.88
C CYS A 198 -3.79 0.48 3.39
N ASP A 199 -2.53 0.75 3.05
CA ASP A 199 -2.09 0.85 1.67
C ASP A 199 -2.24 -0.49 0.94
N PHE A 200 -1.88 -1.60 1.61
CA PHE A 200 -2.06 -2.96 1.12
C PHE A 200 -3.53 -3.29 0.84
N ALA A 201 -4.41 -3.08 1.82
CA ALA A 201 -5.81 -3.49 1.71
C ALA A 201 -6.56 -2.68 0.67
N LEU A 202 -6.33 -1.36 0.61
CA LEU A 202 -6.94 -0.49 -0.37
C LEU A 202 -6.51 -0.87 -1.78
N PHE A 203 -5.23 -1.18 -2.00
CA PHE A 203 -4.75 -1.58 -3.33
C PHE A 203 -5.35 -2.92 -3.77
N ILE A 204 -5.24 -3.98 -2.95
CA ILE A 204 -5.76 -5.30 -3.32
C ILE A 204 -7.26 -5.28 -3.53
N ALA A 205 -8.04 -4.75 -2.58
CA ALA A 205 -9.50 -4.79 -2.64
C ALA A 205 -10.06 -4.08 -3.88
N ASN A 206 -9.34 -3.09 -4.40
CA ASN A 206 -9.75 -2.34 -5.58
C ASN A 206 -9.20 -2.88 -6.90
N ASN A 207 -8.20 -3.77 -6.89
CA ASN A 207 -7.47 -4.14 -8.10
C ASN A 207 -7.32 -5.64 -8.36
N TYR A 208 -7.58 -6.52 -7.39
CA TYR A 208 -7.28 -7.96 -7.55
C TYR A 208 -7.92 -8.59 -8.80
N GLU A 209 -9.19 -8.30 -9.09
CA GLU A 209 -9.87 -8.84 -10.29
C GLU A 209 -9.30 -8.28 -11.59
N ALA A 210 -9.02 -6.97 -11.62
CA ALA A 210 -8.49 -6.31 -12.80
C ALA A 210 -7.05 -6.72 -13.10
N LEU A 211 -6.24 -6.97 -12.06
CA LEU A 211 -4.88 -7.53 -12.19
C LEU A 211 -4.95 -8.96 -12.75
N ALA A 212 -5.81 -9.81 -12.16
CA ALA A 212 -6.00 -11.19 -12.62
C ALA A 212 -6.51 -11.27 -14.07
N ALA A 213 -7.50 -10.45 -14.43
CA ALA A 213 -8.04 -10.39 -15.80
C ALA A 213 -6.99 -9.94 -16.84
N ARG A 214 -5.94 -9.24 -16.42
CA ARG A 214 -4.83 -8.82 -17.27
C ARG A 214 -3.64 -9.79 -17.26
N GLY A 215 -3.72 -10.90 -16.52
CA GLY A 215 -2.65 -11.88 -16.43
C GLY A 215 -1.43 -11.40 -15.65
N THR A 216 -1.61 -10.45 -14.73
CA THR A 216 -0.58 -9.97 -13.78
C THR A 216 -1.07 -10.18 -12.35
N GLY A 217 -0.30 -9.76 -11.34
CA GLY A 217 -0.57 -10.03 -9.93
C GLY A 217 -0.50 -8.80 -9.01
N PRO A 218 -1.01 -8.94 -7.77
CA PRO A 218 -0.85 -7.92 -6.74
C PRO A 218 0.56 -7.99 -6.13
N TYR A 219 1.48 -7.17 -6.64
CA TYR A 219 2.88 -7.14 -6.21
C TYR A 219 3.17 -6.00 -5.23
N PHE A 220 3.95 -6.30 -4.20
CA PHE A 220 4.38 -5.38 -3.13
C PHE A 220 5.85 -5.60 -2.80
#